data_AF-A0A1Z4JGH5-F1
#
_entry.id   AF-A0A1Z4JGH5-F1
#
_cell.length_a   1.000
_cell.length_b   1.000
_cell.length_c   1.000
_cell.angle_alpha   90.00
_cell.angle_beta   90.00
_cell.angle_gamma   90.00
#
_symmetry.space_group_name_H-M   'P 1'
#
loop_
_entity.id
_entity.type
_entity.pdbx_description
1 polymer ?
#
loop_
_entity_poly.entity_id
_entity_poly.type
_entity_poly.pdbx_seq_one_letter_code
_entity_poly.pdbx_strand_id
1 'polypeptide(L)' 'MINTEHADLLKLSPSERLLLVQDLWDSIEAEDIPLTDWQKDELDRRKAAYQADPSTGRSWEDVKRRIIEKHG' A
#
# COMPACT_ATOMS: atom_id res chain seq x y z
N MET A 1 -9.84 -15.91 -4.42
CA MET A 1 -11.29 -16.14 -4.22
C MET A 1 -11.91 -14.78 -3.98
N ILE A 2 -12.75 -14.27 -4.89
CA ILE A 2 -13.44 -13.00 -4.65
C ILE A 2 -14.53 -13.27 -3.62
N ASN A 3 -14.57 -12.46 -2.56
CA ASN A 3 -15.61 -12.55 -1.54
C ASN A 3 -16.94 -12.14 -2.19
N THR A 4 -17.93 -13.03 -2.19
CA THR A 4 -19.16 -12.89 -3.00
C THR A 4 -20.09 -11.76 -2.51
N GLU A 5 -19.84 -11.21 -1.32
CA GLU A 5 -20.63 -10.14 -0.70
C GLU A 5 -20.60 -8.81 -1.47
N HIS A 6 -19.65 -8.64 -2.39
CA HIS A 6 -19.51 -7.41 -3.18
C HIS A 6 -19.65 -7.65 -4.70
N ALA A 7 -20.36 -8.70 -5.11
CA ALA A 7 -20.54 -9.06 -6.52
C ALA A 7 -21.08 -7.90 -7.39
N ASP A 8 -21.87 -6.99 -6.80
CA ASP A 8 -22.38 -5.80 -7.50
C ASP A 8 -21.28 -4.81 -7.88
N LEU A 9 -20.16 -4.74 -7.15
CA LEU A 9 -19.02 -3.90 -7.51
C LEU A 9 -18.37 -4.34 -8.82
N LEU A 10 -18.55 -5.61 -9.23
CA LEU A 10 -18.05 -6.11 -10.52
C LEU A 10 -18.89 -5.63 -11.72
N LYS A 11 -20.08 -5.06 -11.47
CA LYS A 11 -20.92 -4.44 -12.52
C LYS A 11 -20.45 -3.03 -12.89
N LEU A 12 -19.66 -2.39 -12.02
CA LEU A 12 -19.03 -1.10 -12.29
C LEU A 12 -17.97 -1.26 -13.38
N SER A 13 -17.86 -0.26 -14.25
CA SER A 13 -16.76 -0.17 -15.20
C SER A 13 -15.40 -0.10 -14.46
N PRO A 14 -14.28 -0.45 -15.11
CA PRO A 14 -12.96 -0.33 -14.49
C PRO A 14 -12.67 1.06 -13.92
N SER A 15 -13.10 2.12 -14.61
CA SER A 15 -12.90 3.51 -14.16
C SER A 15 -13.73 3.83 -12.90
N GLU A 16 -14.99 3.43 -12.87
CA GLU A 16 -15.85 3.63 -11.68
C GLU A 16 -15.33 2.86 -10.46
N ARG A 17 -14.81 1.64 -10.66
CA ARG A 17 -14.16 0.90 -9.58
C ARG A 17 -12.92 1.61 -9.07
N LEU A 18 -12.11 2.20 -9.96
CA LEU A 18 -10.92 2.92 -9.56
C LEU A 18 -11.27 4.16 -8.73
N LEU A 19 -12.29 4.92 -9.16
CA LEU A 19 -12.80 6.05 -8.38
C LEU A 19 -13.33 5.61 -7.02
N LEU A 20 -14.13 4.54 -6.98
CA LEU A 20 -14.64 4.01 -5.72
C LEU A 20 -13.52 3.54 -4.78
N VAL A 21 -12.46 2.90 -5.30
CA VAL A 21 -11.29 2.52 -4.51
C VAL A 21 -10.60 3.77 -3.94
N GLN A 22 -10.47 4.83 -4.72
CA GLN A 22 -9.91 6.10 -4.26
C GLN A 22 -10.78 6.73 -3.17
N ASP A 23 -12.09 6.84 -3.39
CA ASP A 23 -13.02 7.43 -2.42
C ASP A 23 -13.04 6.67 -1.09
N LEU A 24 -13.04 5.33 -1.16
CA LEU A 24 -12.95 4.48 0.04
C LEU A 24 -11.61 4.66 0.75
N TRP A 25 -10.52 4.78 0.00
CA TRP A 25 -9.19 5.00 0.57
C TRP A 25 -9.11 6.36 1.27
N ASP A 26 -9.65 7.41 0.64
CA ASP A 26 -9.68 8.78 1.18
C ASP A 26 -10.61 8.92 2.38
N SER A 27 -11.57 7.99 2.56
CA SER A 27 -12.46 7.96 3.72
C SER A 27 -11.85 7.37 4.99
N ILE A 28 -10.67 6.74 4.90
CA ILE A 28 -9.99 6.13 6.04
C ILE A 28 -9.09 7.19 6.69
N GLU A 29 -9.38 7.52 7.94
CA GLU A 29 -8.56 8.47 8.70
C GLU A 29 -7.41 7.74 9.41
N ALA A 30 -6.32 8.46 9.69
CA ALA A 30 -5.16 7.88 10.36
C ALA A 30 -5.52 7.34 11.77
N GLU A 31 -6.50 8.00 12.41
CA GLU A 31 -7.04 7.64 13.71
C GLU A 31 -7.81 6.32 13.70
N ASP A 32 -8.34 5.89 12.55
CA ASP A 32 -9.06 4.61 12.42
C ASP A 32 -8.10 3.41 12.50
N ILE A 33 -6.84 3.62 12.14
CA ILE A 33 -5.80 2.57 12.10
C ILE A 33 -4.51 3.11 12.76
N PRO A 34 -4.52 3.32 14.09
CA PRO A 34 -3.39 3.91 14.77
C PRO A 34 -2.17 2.98 14.74
N LEU A 35 -1.02 3.54 14.37
CA LEU A 35 0.24 2.82 14.48
C LEU A 35 0.62 2.61 15.95
N THR A 36 1.02 1.39 16.28
CA THR A 36 1.63 1.08 17.57
C THR A 36 2.99 1.77 17.70
N ASP A 37 3.44 2.03 18.93
CA ASP A 37 4.68 2.76 19.16
C ASP A 37 5.89 2.04 18.56
N TRP A 38 5.96 0.71 18.66
CA TRP A 38 7.05 -0.06 18.06
C TRP A 38 7.10 0.05 16.53
N GLN A 39 5.95 0.22 15.86
CA GLN A 39 5.92 0.43 14.40
C GLN A 39 6.50 1.80 14.04
N LYS A 40 6.19 2.84 14.82
CA LYS A 40 6.75 4.18 14.64
C LYS A 40 8.26 4.16 14.85
N ASP A 41 8.72 3.53 15.93
CA ASP A 41 10.14 3.37 16.23
C ASP A 41 10.90 2.64 15.11
N GLU A 42 10.32 1.57 14.55
CA GLU A 42 10.93 0.84 13.44
C GLU A 42 10.99 1.66 12.15
N LEU A 43 9.97 2.49 11.87
CA LEU A 43 9.98 3.41 10.73
C LEU A 43 11.08 4.47 10.88
N ASP A 44 11.21 5.07 12.06
CA ASP A 44 12.24 6.06 12.36
C ASP A 44 13.64 5.45 12.25
N ARG A 45 13.84 4.25 12.80
CA ARG A 45 15.11 3.51 12.69
C ARG A 45 15.49 3.24 11.24
N ARG A 46 14.55 2.76 10.41
CA ARG A 46 14.80 2.49 8.98
C ARG A 46 15.08 3.74 8.18
N LYS A 47 14.37 4.83 8.48
CA LYS A 47 14.58 6.13 7.83
C LYS A 47 15.97 6.68 8.15
N ALA A 48 16.40 6.63 9.40
CA ALA A 48 17.74 7.05 9.81
C ALA A 48 18.83 6.20 9.14
N ALA A 49 18.65 4.87 9.07
CA ALA A 49 19.57 3.97 8.38
C ALA A 49 19.69 4.31 6.89
N TYR A 50 18.57 4.57 6.21
CA TYR A 50 18.57 4.98 4.80
C TYR A 50 19.23 6.34 4.56
N GLN A 51 19.03 7.30 5.48
CA GLN A 51 19.69 8.61 5.40
C GLN A 51 21.22 8.51 5.58
N ALA A 52 21.67 7.60 6.45
CA ALA A 52 23.10 7.34 6.66
C ALA A 52 23.72 6.54 5.50
N ASP A 53 22.98 5.58 4.95
CA ASP A 53 23.41 4.75 3.82
C ASP A 53 22.23 4.50 2.86
N PRO A 54 22.15 5.26 1.76
CA PRO A 54 21.08 5.10 0.76
C PRO A 54 21.05 3.72 0.09
N SER A 55 22.14 2.94 0.16
CA SER A 55 22.17 1.59 -0.42
C SER A 55 21.31 0.58 0.33
N THR A 56 20.93 0.90 1.57
CA THR A 56 19.99 0.10 2.37
C THR A 56 18.55 0.14 1.83
N GLY A 57 18.23 1.12 1.00
CA GLY A 57 16.95 1.23 0.31
C GLY A 57 16.93 0.46 -1.00
N ARG A 58 15.75 0.36 -1.61
CA ARG A 58 15.59 -0.11 -2.99
C ARG A 58 14.84 0.94 -3.78
N SER A 59 15.22 1.13 -5.04
CA SER A 59 14.44 1.98 -5.94
C SER A 59 13.04 1.41 -6.11
N TRP A 60 12.08 2.29 -6.42
CA TRP A 60 10.74 1.84 -6.75
C TRP A 60 10.74 0.93 -7.98
N GLU A 61 11.60 1.19 -8.98
CA GLU A 61 11.72 0.32 -10.15
C GLU A 61 12.17 -1.09 -9.78
N ASP A 62 13.15 -1.23 -8.87
CA ASP A 62 13.63 -2.55 -8.43
C ASP A 62 12.57 -3.30 -7.63
N VAL A 63 11.83 -2.60 -6.76
CA VAL A 63 10.71 -3.19 -6.00
C VAL A 63 9.61 -3.65 -6.96
N LYS A 64 9.21 -2.77 -7.89
CA LYS A 64 8.17 -3.08 -8.88
C LYS A 64 8.58 -4.25 -9.76
N ARG A 65 9.81 -4.27 -10.26
CA ARG A 65 10.36 -5.37 -11.07
C ARG A 65 10.28 -6.70 -10.31
N ARG A 66 10.75 -6.74 -9.06
CA ARG A 66 10.67 -7.94 -8.20
C ARG A 66 9.24 -8.45 -8.03
N ILE A 67 8.27 -7.55 -7.82
CA ILE A 67 6.86 -7.94 -7.61
C ILE A 67 6.27 -8.52 -8.89
N ILE A 68 6.52 -7.88 -10.03
CA ILE A 68 6.04 -8.33 -11.34
C ILE A 68 6.69 -9.66 -11.72
N GLU A 69 8.00 -9.82 -11.57
CA GLU A 69 8.70 -11.07 -11.87
C GLU A 69 8.20 -12.27 -11.04
N LYS A 70 7.68 -12.01 -9.83
CA LYS A 70 7.18 -13.07 -8.94
C LYS A 70 5.72 -13.47 -9.20
N HIS A 71 4.95 -12.61 -9.88
CA HIS A 71 3.49 -12.76 -10.01
C HIS A 71 2.93 -12.50 -11.42
N GLY A 72 3.78 -12.15 -12.37
CA GLY A 72 3.45 -11.94 -13.79
C GLY A 72 3.54 -13.21 -14.62
#